data_AF-X0VF28-F1
#
_entry.id   AF-X0VF28-F1
#
_cell.length_a   1.000
_cell.length_b   1.000
_cell.length_c   1.000
_cell.angle_alpha   90.00
_cell.angle_beta   90.00
_cell.angle_gamma   90.00
#
_symmetry.space_group_name_H-M   'P 1'
#
loop_
_entity.id
_entity.type
_entity.pdbx_description
1 polymer ?
#
loop_
_entity_poly.entity_id
_entity_poly.type
_entity_poly.pdbx_seq_one_letter_code
_entity_poly.pdbx_strand_id
1 'polypeptide(L)'
;MASSPSRARPPSTPKAQQLGDTIFADLAAQGHEIALHFHGDAYVPDADNQPAVAWVQALQEEMDLIETLSGAEVRTWSGGNTYPYAYEAVEAMGLEVNINYKKRFTQQSDERFTILTPWRPACGASVEERTTHDLDEAVIYIPSGVFPAHCQKLEAFPRPYCYEAFDYVTVALRSSLHAVTKGKVNAFYGTLHPGDFFGPGSDEEKLQIWDQWLTTVVDPLVADGRIRWATMSEIADAFMAWEE
;
A
#
# COMPACT_ATOMS: atom_id res chain seq x y z
N MET A 1 24.58 -9.91 -10.35
CA MET A 1 24.72 -8.53 -9.83
C MET A 1 23.87 -8.45 -8.58
N ALA A 2 24.49 -8.38 -7.40
CA ALA A 2 23.75 -8.20 -6.16
C ALA A 2 23.11 -6.80 -6.20
N SER A 3 21.78 -6.74 -6.12
CA SER A 3 21.07 -5.48 -5.87
C SER A 3 21.61 -4.90 -4.57
N SER A 4 22.17 -3.70 -4.64
CA SER A 4 22.55 -2.94 -3.45
C SER A 4 21.33 -2.86 -2.53
N PRO A 5 21.45 -3.13 -1.21
CA PRO A 5 20.35 -2.89 -0.28
C PRO A 5 19.91 -1.46 -0.48
N SER A 6 18.61 -1.23 -0.67
CA SER A 6 18.06 0.12 -0.80
C SER A 6 18.56 0.91 0.41
N ARG A 7 19.45 1.89 0.20
CA ARG A 7 19.80 2.83 1.27
C ARG A 7 18.47 3.41 1.77
N ALA A 8 18.18 3.19 3.05
CA ALA A 8 17.03 3.76 3.72
C ALA A 8 17.00 5.26 3.41
N ARG A 9 15.95 5.72 2.73
CA ARG A 9 15.76 7.16 2.51
C ARG A 9 15.24 7.75 3.81
N PRO A 10 15.68 8.95 4.20
CA PRO A 10 15.14 9.60 5.39
C PRO A 10 13.63 9.80 5.25
N PRO A 11 12.87 9.79 6.36
CA PRO A 11 11.44 10.06 6.38
C PRO A 11 11.08 11.34 5.62
N SER A 12 10.06 11.30 4.78
CA SER A 12 9.61 12.45 3.98
C SER A 12 8.75 13.43 4.78
N THR A 13 8.04 12.95 5.80
CA THR A 13 7.07 13.75 6.56
C THR A 13 7.73 14.88 7.36
N PRO A 14 8.85 14.66 8.09
CA PRO A 14 9.59 15.76 8.73
C PRO A 14 10.11 16.79 7.72
N LYS A 15 10.44 16.35 6.50
CA LYS A 15 10.88 17.26 5.44
C LYS A 15 9.74 18.15 4.95
N ALA A 16 8.54 17.61 4.78
CA ALA A 16 7.35 18.38 4.41
C ALA A 16 7.03 19.45 5.47
N GLN A 17 7.05 19.09 6.76
CA GLN A 17 6.89 20.04 7.86
C GLN A 17 7.96 21.15 7.83
N GLN A 18 9.23 20.79 7.66
CA GLN A 18 10.33 21.75 7.60
C GLN A 18 10.16 22.76 6.45
N LEU A 19 9.63 22.31 5.32
CA LEU A 19 9.41 23.15 4.14
C LEU A 19 8.11 23.97 4.22
N GLY A 20 7.24 23.70 5.20
CA GLY A 20 5.90 24.27 5.25
C GLY A 20 5.04 23.84 4.05
N ASP A 21 5.24 22.60 3.58
CA ASP A 21 4.52 22.05 2.44
C ASP A 21 3.05 21.76 2.81
N THR A 22 2.12 22.10 1.93
CA THR A 22 0.67 21.92 2.13
C THR A 22 0.15 20.61 1.56
N ILE A 23 0.99 19.82 0.88
CA ILE A 23 0.55 18.64 0.12
C ILE A 23 -0.28 17.64 0.93
N PHE A 24 0.02 17.46 2.23
CA PHE A 24 -0.74 16.57 3.11
C PHE A 24 -2.17 17.07 3.32
N ALA A 25 -2.32 18.35 3.67
CA ALA A 25 -3.62 18.99 3.84
C ALA A 25 -4.40 19.08 2.52
N ASP A 26 -3.72 19.37 1.41
CA ASP A 26 -4.34 19.50 0.09
C ASP A 26 -4.88 18.16 -0.41
N LEU A 27 -4.16 17.05 -0.18
CA LEU A 27 -4.61 15.70 -0.53
C LEU A 27 -5.77 15.26 0.38
N ALA A 28 -5.67 15.50 1.69
CA ALA A 28 -6.75 15.18 2.64
C ALA A 28 -8.04 15.96 2.33
N ALA A 29 -7.92 17.26 2.00
CA ALA A 29 -9.05 18.10 1.60
C ALA A 29 -9.74 17.64 0.30
N GLN A 30 -9.02 16.89 -0.55
CA GLN A 30 -9.56 16.25 -1.75
C GLN A 30 -10.18 14.86 -1.48
N GLY A 31 -10.19 14.41 -0.23
CA GLY A 31 -10.73 13.11 0.16
C GLY A 31 -9.76 11.94 -0.05
N HIS A 32 -8.47 12.21 -0.28
CA HIS A 32 -7.47 11.16 -0.27
C HIS A 32 -7.15 10.71 1.16
N GLU A 33 -7.02 9.41 1.35
CA GLU A 33 -6.47 8.85 2.57
C GLU A 33 -4.97 9.14 2.66
N ILE A 34 -4.54 9.63 3.82
CA ILE A 34 -3.13 9.81 4.14
C ILE A 34 -2.72 8.72 5.13
N ALA A 35 -1.87 7.81 4.68
CA ALA A 35 -1.48 6.61 5.40
C ALA A 35 -0.02 6.66 5.86
N LEU A 36 0.32 5.82 6.83
CA LEU A 36 1.70 5.65 7.28
C LEU A 36 2.51 4.84 6.25
N HIS A 37 3.63 5.39 5.78
CA HIS A 37 4.61 4.63 5.02
C HIS A 37 5.92 4.53 5.78
N PHE A 38 6.33 3.30 6.10
CA PHE A 38 7.41 3.07 7.06
C PHE A 38 8.51 2.15 6.51
N HIS A 39 9.76 2.54 6.73
CA HIS A 39 10.93 1.73 6.41
C HIS A 39 11.74 1.51 7.67
N GLY A 40 11.75 0.29 8.23
CA GLY A 40 12.36 -0.05 9.52
C GLY A 40 13.63 0.74 9.86
N ASP A 41 14.73 0.51 9.13
CA ASP A 41 16.02 1.16 9.42
C ASP A 41 16.08 2.67 9.13
N ALA A 42 15.09 3.25 8.45
CA ALA A 42 15.00 4.70 8.25
C ALA A 42 14.47 5.45 9.48
N TYR A 43 13.67 4.77 10.31
CA TYR A 43 12.98 5.34 11.47
C TYR A 43 13.49 4.74 12.79
N VAL A 44 13.85 3.45 12.77
CA VAL A 44 14.29 2.67 13.93
C VAL A 44 15.67 2.11 13.59
N PRO A 45 16.78 2.75 14.02
CA PRO A 45 18.12 2.26 13.73
C PRO A 45 18.37 0.85 14.28
N ASP A 46 18.98 -0.02 13.47
CA ASP A 46 19.19 -1.44 13.81
C ASP A 46 17.87 -2.17 14.12
N ALA A 47 16.88 -1.96 13.25
CA ALA A 47 15.48 -2.26 13.54
C ALA A 47 15.20 -3.74 13.87
N ASP A 48 16.05 -4.65 13.36
CA ASP A 48 15.98 -6.08 13.66
C ASP A 48 16.24 -6.42 15.14
N ASN A 49 16.96 -5.56 15.87
CA ASN A 49 17.33 -5.78 17.27
C ASN A 49 16.59 -4.84 18.25
N GLN A 50 15.78 -3.92 17.73
CA GLN A 50 15.06 -2.97 18.59
C GLN A 50 13.78 -3.59 19.17
N PRO A 51 13.48 -3.37 20.46
CA PRO A 51 12.26 -3.88 21.08
C PRO A 51 11.01 -3.17 20.54
N ALA A 52 9.83 -3.79 20.71
CA ALA A 52 8.55 -3.24 20.28
C ALA A 52 8.31 -1.80 20.73
N VAL A 53 8.73 -1.42 21.95
CA VAL A 53 8.59 -0.04 22.44
C VAL A 53 9.30 1.01 21.57
N ALA A 54 10.44 0.69 20.98
CA ALA A 54 11.14 1.60 20.08
C ALA A 54 10.40 1.75 18.74
N TRP A 55 9.78 0.67 18.27
CA TRP A 55 8.90 0.70 17.11
C TRP A 55 7.64 1.53 17.39
N VAL A 56 6.96 1.29 18.51
CA VAL A 56 5.77 2.06 18.94
C VAL A 56 6.09 3.54 18.97
N GLN A 57 7.21 3.94 19.58
CA GLN A 57 7.62 5.35 19.61
C GLN A 57 7.80 5.93 18.19
N ALA A 58 8.52 5.22 17.31
CA ALA A 58 8.78 5.71 15.96
C ALA A 58 7.51 5.75 15.07
N LEU A 59 6.59 4.81 15.26
CA LEU A 59 5.28 4.82 14.59
C LEU A 59 4.45 6.00 15.08
N GLN A 60 4.34 6.20 16.40
CA GLN A 60 3.59 7.32 16.98
C GLN A 60 4.13 8.67 16.51
N GLU A 61 5.45 8.88 16.53
CA GLU A 61 6.06 10.14 16.10
C GLU A 61 5.72 10.48 14.63
N GLU A 62 5.71 9.47 13.75
CA GLU A 62 5.36 9.67 12.35
C GLU A 62 3.85 9.84 12.14
N MET A 63 3.02 9.08 12.86
CA MET A 63 1.55 9.22 12.83
C MET A 63 1.12 10.61 13.30
N ASP A 64 1.60 11.05 14.47
CA ASP A 64 1.31 12.39 15.02
C ASP A 64 1.64 13.49 14.02
N LEU A 65 2.76 13.33 13.30
CA LEU A 65 3.20 14.29 12.31
C LEU A 65 2.30 14.28 11.06
N ILE A 66 1.93 13.09 10.57
CA ILE A 66 0.99 12.95 9.45
C ILE A 66 -0.33 13.61 9.82
N GLU A 67 -0.90 13.28 10.97
CA GLU A 67 -2.19 13.80 11.45
C GLU A 67 -2.14 15.32 11.66
N THR A 68 -1.04 15.84 12.18
CA THR A 68 -0.83 17.29 12.33
C THR A 68 -0.81 18.01 10.99
N LEU A 69 -0.16 17.43 9.97
CA LEU A 69 -0.01 18.04 8.65
C LEU A 69 -1.24 17.86 7.75
N SER A 70 -1.96 16.74 7.89
CA SER A 70 -3.12 16.40 7.05
C SER A 70 -4.44 16.82 7.67
N GLY A 71 -4.54 16.87 9.00
CA GLY A 71 -5.81 16.98 9.73
C GLY A 71 -6.66 15.70 9.69
N ALA A 72 -6.10 14.57 9.23
CA ALA A 72 -6.78 13.29 9.07
C ALA A 72 -6.11 12.20 9.91
N GLU A 73 -6.93 11.34 10.52
CA GLU A 73 -6.51 10.17 11.30
C GLU A 73 -5.79 9.13 10.43
N VAL A 74 -4.75 8.51 10.99
CA VAL A 74 -3.99 7.46 10.29
C VAL A 74 -4.47 6.07 10.69
N ARG A 75 -5.16 5.39 9.76
CA ARG A 75 -5.65 4.00 9.95
C ARG A 75 -4.84 2.94 9.21
N THR A 76 -4.25 3.32 8.07
CA THR A 76 -3.58 2.42 7.13
C THR A 76 -2.06 2.54 7.22
N TRP A 77 -1.34 1.43 7.02
CA TRP A 77 0.10 1.45 6.86
C TRP A 77 0.66 0.54 5.75
N SER A 78 1.84 0.92 5.27
CA SER A 78 2.62 0.19 4.27
C SER A 78 4.11 0.20 4.61
N GLY A 79 4.77 -0.95 4.49
CA GLY A 79 6.21 -1.11 4.77
C GLY A 79 6.51 -1.50 6.23
N GLY A 80 7.74 -1.95 6.50
CA GLY A 80 8.15 -2.42 7.84
C GLY A 80 7.68 -3.82 8.25
N ASN A 81 6.97 -4.55 7.38
CA ASN A 81 6.07 -5.62 7.81
C ASN A 81 6.69 -7.01 8.03
N THR A 82 8.01 -7.17 7.90
CA THR A 82 8.71 -8.43 8.25
C THR A 82 9.81 -8.24 9.29
N TYR A 83 9.80 -7.13 10.02
CA TYR A 83 10.66 -6.99 11.19
C TYR A 83 10.01 -7.68 12.40
N PRO A 84 10.80 -8.30 13.30
CA PRO A 84 10.25 -9.15 14.36
C PRO A 84 9.20 -8.50 15.25
N TYR A 85 9.35 -7.21 15.56
CA TYR A 85 8.47 -6.48 16.49
C TYR A 85 7.56 -5.45 15.81
N ALA A 86 7.56 -5.38 14.49
CA ALA A 86 6.76 -4.40 13.77
C ALA A 86 5.25 -4.69 13.91
N TYR A 87 4.83 -5.97 13.87
CA TYR A 87 3.42 -6.33 14.00
C TYR A 87 2.87 -5.97 15.39
N GLU A 88 3.56 -6.38 16.45
CA GLU A 88 3.20 -6.01 17.84
C GLU A 88 3.10 -4.49 18.01
N ALA A 89 4.01 -3.74 17.39
CA ALA A 89 4.00 -2.29 17.48
C ALA A 89 2.84 -1.62 16.71
N VAL A 90 2.46 -2.12 15.53
CA VAL A 90 1.31 -1.57 14.80
C VAL A 90 -0.01 -1.88 15.50
N GLU A 91 -0.13 -3.06 16.12
CA GLU A 91 -1.28 -3.41 16.96
C GLU A 91 -1.38 -2.48 18.18
N ALA A 92 -0.26 -2.26 18.87
CA ALA A 92 -0.20 -1.34 20.01
C ALA A 92 -0.56 0.11 19.64
N MET A 93 -0.40 0.48 18.37
CA MET A 93 -0.75 1.80 17.83
C MET A 93 -2.17 1.89 17.28
N GLY A 94 -2.92 0.78 17.27
CA GLY A 94 -4.28 0.76 16.76
C GLY A 94 -4.36 0.96 15.25
N LEU A 95 -3.28 0.67 14.50
CA LEU A 95 -3.34 0.66 13.05
C LEU A 95 -4.18 -0.54 12.58
N GLU A 96 -5.11 -0.27 11.67
CA GLU A 96 -6.16 -1.23 11.32
C GLU A 96 -5.91 -1.92 9.99
N VAL A 97 -5.25 -1.23 9.03
CA VAL A 97 -5.20 -1.70 7.64
C VAL A 97 -3.77 -1.86 7.15
N ASN A 98 -3.39 -3.08 6.79
CA ASN A 98 -2.15 -3.37 6.11
C ASN A 98 -2.35 -3.58 4.62
N ILE A 99 -1.47 -3.03 3.80
CA ILE A 99 -1.51 -3.28 2.35
C ILE A 99 -0.33 -4.11 1.85
N ASN A 100 0.70 -4.40 2.64
CA ASN A 100 1.95 -4.93 2.06
C ASN A 100 2.80 -5.85 2.97
N TYR A 101 2.87 -7.15 2.68
CA TYR A 101 3.86 -8.04 3.30
C TYR A 101 5.04 -8.34 2.39
N LYS A 102 6.05 -7.46 2.40
CA LYS A 102 7.32 -7.63 1.69
C LYS A 102 8.43 -8.16 2.59
N LYS A 103 9.17 -9.13 2.10
CA LYS A 103 10.43 -9.60 2.69
C LYS A 103 11.43 -8.44 2.75
N ARG A 104 11.87 -8.04 3.95
CA ARG A 104 12.72 -6.86 4.17
C ARG A 104 13.96 -6.78 3.28
N PHE A 105 14.64 -7.90 3.01
CA PHE A 105 15.87 -7.89 2.22
C PHE A 105 15.65 -7.94 0.71
N THR A 106 14.59 -8.59 0.24
CA THR A 106 14.34 -8.75 -1.21
C THR A 106 13.28 -7.79 -1.74
N GLN A 107 12.50 -7.17 -0.85
CA GLN A 107 11.36 -6.33 -1.18
C GLN A 107 10.32 -7.05 -2.06
N GLN A 108 10.26 -8.38 -1.97
CA GLN A 108 9.31 -9.23 -2.68
C GLN A 108 8.22 -9.70 -1.71
N SER A 109 6.98 -9.73 -2.21
CA SER A 109 5.84 -10.36 -1.54
C SER A 109 5.78 -11.84 -1.89
N ASP A 110 5.21 -12.64 -0.99
CA ASP A 110 4.85 -14.04 -1.27
C ASP A 110 3.61 -14.08 -2.19
N GLU A 111 3.53 -15.03 -3.11
CA GLU A 111 2.40 -15.15 -4.05
C GLU A 111 1.07 -15.44 -3.35
N ARG A 112 1.10 -15.98 -2.12
CA ARG A 112 -0.12 -16.17 -1.32
C ARG A 112 -0.82 -14.85 -0.98
N PHE A 113 -0.14 -13.71 -1.08
CA PHE A 113 -0.74 -12.39 -0.90
C PHE A 113 -1.40 -11.83 -2.18
N THR A 114 -1.26 -12.50 -3.34
CA THR A 114 -1.87 -12.06 -4.61
C THR A 114 -3.25 -12.68 -4.81
N ILE A 115 -4.16 -12.33 -3.92
CA ILE A 115 -5.57 -12.72 -3.97
C ILE A 115 -6.47 -11.46 -4.02
N LEU A 116 -7.79 -11.61 -3.97
CA LEU A 116 -8.72 -10.47 -4.07
C LEU A 116 -9.39 -10.09 -2.77
N THR A 117 -9.75 -11.07 -1.95
CA THR A 117 -10.55 -10.81 -0.75
C THR A 117 -9.62 -10.40 0.38
N PRO A 118 -9.88 -9.26 1.06
CA PRO A 118 -9.20 -8.92 2.31
C PRO A 118 -9.39 -10.02 3.36
N TRP A 119 -8.53 -10.04 4.37
CA TRP A 119 -8.67 -10.95 5.51
C TRP A 119 -7.97 -10.37 6.74
N ARG A 120 -8.28 -10.92 7.91
CA ARG A 120 -7.57 -10.67 9.16
C ARG A 120 -6.43 -11.65 9.36
N PRO A 121 -5.15 -11.26 9.26
CA PRO A 121 -4.01 -12.17 9.45
C PRO A 121 -3.96 -12.68 10.89
N ALA A 122 -3.74 -13.97 11.11
CA ALA A 122 -3.69 -14.56 12.46
C ALA A 122 -2.57 -14.00 13.36
N CYS A 123 -1.44 -13.61 12.78
CA CYS A 123 -0.40 -12.80 13.41
C CYS A 123 0.66 -12.37 12.37
N GLY A 124 1.69 -11.63 12.84
CA GLY A 124 2.78 -11.14 12.00
C GLY A 124 4.05 -11.98 11.92
N ALA A 125 4.16 -13.19 12.48
CA ALA A 125 5.47 -13.86 12.63
C ALA A 125 5.96 -14.62 11.38
N SER A 126 5.08 -15.35 10.68
CA SER A 126 5.40 -16.12 9.46
C SER A 126 4.49 -15.79 8.28
N VAL A 127 4.81 -16.29 7.08
CA VAL A 127 3.88 -16.15 5.95
C VAL A 127 2.64 -17.02 6.15
N GLU A 128 2.82 -18.21 6.74
CA GLU A 128 1.73 -19.15 7.06
C GLU A 128 0.71 -18.50 7.99
N GLU A 129 1.16 -17.88 9.08
CA GLU A 129 0.26 -17.17 10.00
C GLU A 129 -0.39 -15.96 9.33
N ARG A 130 0.37 -15.17 8.57
CA ARG A 130 -0.18 -13.99 7.88
C ARG A 130 -1.18 -14.32 6.78
N THR A 131 -1.19 -15.54 6.27
CA THR A 131 -2.13 -16.00 5.25
C THR A 131 -3.28 -16.82 5.85
N THR A 132 -3.26 -17.01 7.17
CA THR A 132 -4.35 -17.62 7.93
C THR A 132 -5.29 -16.51 8.37
N HIS A 133 -6.59 -16.73 8.14
CA HIS A 133 -7.62 -15.80 8.55
C HIS A 133 -8.06 -16.07 10.00
N ASP A 134 -8.03 -15.05 10.85
CA ASP A 134 -8.45 -15.11 12.25
C ASP A 134 -9.47 -14.00 12.56
N LEU A 135 -10.64 -14.37 13.09
CA LEU A 135 -11.72 -13.41 13.37
C LEU A 135 -11.47 -12.57 14.62
N ASP A 136 -10.55 -12.99 15.50
CA ASP A 136 -10.24 -12.28 16.74
C ASP A 136 -9.19 -11.16 16.53
N GLU A 137 -8.55 -11.12 15.36
CA GLU A 137 -7.48 -10.18 15.05
C GLU A 137 -8.02 -8.83 14.51
N ALA A 138 -7.46 -7.73 14.99
CA ALA A 138 -7.95 -6.39 14.63
C ALA A 138 -7.50 -5.94 13.22
N VAL A 139 -6.29 -6.35 12.81
CA VAL A 139 -5.67 -5.94 11.55
C VAL A 139 -6.37 -6.57 10.36
N ILE A 140 -6.66 -5.78 9.34
CA ILE A 140 -7.16 -6.22 8.04
C ILE A 140 -6.07 -6.04 6.99
N TYR A 141 -5.73 -7.12 6.29
CA TYR A 141 -4.86 -7.07 5.14
C TYR A 141 -5.67 -6.91 3.85
N ILE A 142 -5.34 -5.89 3.05
CA ILE A 142 -5.90 -5.67 1.73
C ILE A 142 -4.90 -6.16 0.67
N PRO A 143 -5.24 -7.19 -0.11
CA PRO A 143 -4.36 -7.68 -1.15
C PRO A 143 -4.38 -6.78 -2.39
N SER A 144 -3.30 -6.82 -3.15
CA SER A 144 -3.14 -6.04 -4.40
C SER A 144 -3.95 -6.57 -5.57
N GLY A 145 -4.51 -7.77 -5.45
CA GLY A 145 -5.22 -8.45 -6.52
C GLY A 145 -4.41 -9.57 -7.16
N VAL A 146 -4.89 -10.06 -8.30
CA VAL A 146 -4.28 -11.17 -9.03
C VAL A 146 -3.36 -10.64 -10.12
N PHE A 147 -2.06 -10.85 -9.94
CA PHE A 147 -1.03 -10.54 -10.93
C PHE A 147 -0.54 -11.85 -11.57
N PRO A 148 -0.71 -12.06 -12.88
CA PRO A 148 -0.28 -13.30 -13.54
C PRO A 148 1.25 -13.47 -13.53
N ALA A 149 1.74 -14.69 -13.75
CA ALA A 149 3.18 -15.02 -13.61
C ALA A 149 4.15 -14.18 -14.47
N HIS A 150 3.70 -13.60 -15.58
CA HIS A 150 4.53 -12.69 -16.39
C HIS A 150 4.64 -11.29 -15.78
N CYS A 151 3.86 -10.99 -14.74
CA CYS A 151 3.93 -9.79 -13.93
C CYS A 151 5.02 -9.93 -12.84
N GLN A 152 6.28 -9.67 -13.22
CA GLN A 152 7.45 -9.89 -12.35
C GLN A 152 7.52 -9.01 -11.08
N LYS A 153 6.77 -7.91 -11.06
CA LYS A 153 6.65 -7.03 -9.89
C LYS A 153 5.18 -6.90 -9.52
N LEU A 154 4.78 -7.66 -8.52
CA LEU A 154 3.46 -7.54 -7.91
C LEU A 154 3.22 -6.08 -7.51
N GLU A 155 1.96 -5.63 -7.56
CA GLU A 155 1.51 -4.32 -7.08
C GLU A 155 2.25 -3.09 -7.64
N ALA A 156 3.09 -3.22 -8.67
CA ALA A 156 3.90 -2.13 -9.18
C ALA A 156 3.48 -1.70 -10.59
N PHE A 157 3.49 -0.40 -10.84
CA PHE A 157 3.55 0.13 -12.20
C PHE A 157 4.99 -0.02 -12.73
N PRO A 158 5.23 -0.81 -13.80
CA PRO A 158 6.56 -0.94 -14.38
C PRO A 158 7.10 0.40 -14.86
N ARG A 159 8.42 0.55 -14.86
CA ARG A 159 9.07 1.76 -15.38
C ARG A 159 9.77 1.46 -16.71
N PRO A 160 9.84 2.44 -17.63
CA PRO A 160 9.22 3.78 -17.56
C PRO A 160 7.68 3.71 -17.66
N TYR A 161 6.97 4.77 -17.25
CA TYR A 161 5.51 4.88 -17.39
C TYR A 161 5.11 5.13 -18.84
N CYS A 162 5.22 4.07 -19.65
CA CYS A 162 4.84 4.01 -21.05
C CYS A 162 3.61 3.11 -21.24
N TYR A 163 3.09 3.04 -22.46
CA TYR A 163 1.94 2.18 -22.78
C TYR A 163 2.14 0.73 -22.33
N GLU A 164 3.33 0.17 -22.47
CA GLU A 164 3.65 -1.19 -22.02
C GLU A 164 3.51 -1.37 -20.50
N ALA A 165 3.82 -0.33 -19.71
CA ALA A 165 3.62 -0.35 -18.26
C ALA A 165 2.14 -0.32 -17.88
N PHE A 166 1.31 0.40 -18.64
CA PHE A 166 -0.14 0.41 -18.43
C PHE A 166 -0.83 -0.84 -18.96
N ASP A 167 -0.33 -1.44 -20.02
CA ASP A 167 -0.79 -2.76 -20.49
C ASP A 167 -0.54 -3.83 -19.43
N TYR A 168 0.61 -3.78 -18.76
CA TYR A 168 0.92 -4.65 -17.62
C TYR A 168 -0.14 -4.56 -16.52
N VAL A 169 -0.49 -3.33 -16.10
CA VAL A 169 -1.50 -3.11 -15.05
C VAL A 169 -2.91 -3.46 -15.56
N THR A 170 -3.18 -3.22 -16.85
CA THR A 170 -4.42 -3.64 -17.51
C THR A 170 -4.60 -5.15 -17.47
N VAL A 171 -3.53 -5.91 -17.70
CA VAL A 171 -3.56 -7.37 -17.62
C VAL A 171 -3.85 -7.82 -16.19
N ALA A 172 -3.17 -7.26 -15.19
CA ALA A 172 -3.44 -7.57 -13.78
C ALA A 172 -4.89 -7.22 -13.36
N LEU A 173 -5.40 -6.06 -13.78
CA LEU A 173 -6.78 -5.64 -13.53
C LEU A 173 -7.79 -6.62 -14.17
N ARG A 174 -7.57 -7.02 -15.43
CA ARG A 174 -8.44 -7.97 -16.12
C ARG A 174 -8.40 -9.37 -15.51
N SER A 175 -7.22 -9.83 -15.09
CA SER A 175 -7.06 -11.08 -14.34
C SER A 175 -7.82 -11.03 -13.01
N SER A 176 -7.70 -9.91 -12.29
CA SER A 176 -8.42 -9.69 -11.03
C SER A 176 -9.94 -9.68 -11.24
N LEU A 177 -10.44 -8.99 -12.27
CA LEU A 177 -11.86 -8.99 -12.65
C LEU A 177 -12.40 -10.40 -12.98
N HIS A 178 -11.57 -11.27 -13.56
CA HIS A 178 -11.95 -12.64 -13.87
C HIS A 178 -11.97 -13.55 -12.62
N ALA A 179 -11.14 -13.24 -11.63
CA ALA A 179 -11.02 -14.02 -10.41
C ALA A 179 -11.99 -13.58 -9.29
N VAL A 180 -12.81 -12.54 -9.52
CA VAL A 180 -13.77 -12.01 -8.54
C VAL A 180 -14.62 -13.13 -7.95
N THR A 181 -14.62 -13.21 -6.62
CA THR A 181 -15.55 -14.08 -5.91
C THR A 181 -16.84 -13.32 -5.62
N LYS A 182 -17.93 -13.73 -6.27
CA LYS A 182 -19.24 -13.11 -6.09
C LYS A 182 -19.67 -13.17 -4.63
N GLY A 183 -20.23 -12.05 -4.13
CA GLY A 183 -20.74 -11.96 -2.78
C GLY A 183 -19.65 -11.77 -1.72
N LYS A 184 -18.40 -11.48 -2.13
CA LYS A 184 -17.32 -11.05 -1.24
C LYS A 184 -16.86 -9.63 -1.58
N VAL A 185 -16.19 -8.99 -0.64
CA VAL A 185 -15.35 -7.84 -0.95
C VAL A 185 -14.13 -8.31 -1.74
N ASN A 186 -13.83 -7.63 -2.83
CA ASN A 186 -12.68 -7.90 -3.69
C ASN A 186 -11.93 -6.58 -3.89
N ALA A 187 -10.61 -6.60 -3.75
CA ALA A 187 -9.74 -5.45 -3.87
C ALA A 187 -8.74 -5.64 -5.02
N PHE A 188 -8.35 -4.52 -5.62
CA PHE A 188 -7.24 -4.44 -6.57
C PHE A 188 -6.60 -3.07 -6.41
N TYR A 189 -5.27 -3.02 -6.33
CA TYR A 189 -4.55 -1.75 -6.31
C TYR A 189 -3.18 -1.89 -6.99
N GLY A 190 -2.62 -0.75 -7.40
CA GLY A 190 -1.24 -0.64 -7.85
C GLY A 190 -0.53 0.51 -7.14
N THR A 191 0.77 0.36 -6.94
CA THR A 191 1.65 1.31 -6.26
C THR A 191 2.42 2.14 -7.27
N LEU A 192 2.34 3.46 -7.10
CA LEU A 192 3.08 4.46 -7.86
C LEU A 192 3.83 5.38 -6.89
N HIS A 193 4.87 6.05 -7.37
CA HIS A 193 5.58 7.08 -6.58
C HIS A 193 5.60 8.39 -7.35
N PRO A 194 5.36 9.55 -6.70
CA PRO A 194 5.44 10.85 -7.36
C PRO A 194 6.78 11.10 -8.06
N GLY A 195 7.89 10.63 -7.48
CA GLY A 195 9.21 10.74 -8.10
C GLY A 195 9.36 10.00 -9.44
N ASP A 196 8.49 9.03 -9.73
CA ASP A 196 8.53 8.30 -11.00
C ASP A 196 7.89 9.11 -12.16
N PHE A 197 7.14 10.17 -11.85
CA PHE A 197 6.60 11.09 -12.86
C PHE A 197 7.67 12.07 -13.37
N PHE A 198 8.66 12.42 -12.55
CA PHE A 198 9.61 13.51 -12.82
C PHE A 198 10.96 13.05 -13.42
N GLY A 199 10.92 12.11 -14.37
CA GLY A 199 12.09 11.70 -15.17
C GLY A 199 12.37 12.59 -16.40
N PRO A 200 13.49 12.38 -17.14
CA PRO A 200 13.77 13.12 -18.37
C PRO A 200 12.65 12.92 -19.41
N GLY A 201 12.14 14.01 -19.99
CA GLY A 201 10.99 14.02 -20.90
C GLY A 201 9.95 15.07 -20.50
N SER A 202 8.86 15.21 -21.27
CA SER A 202 7.75 16.09 -20.90
C SER A 202 6.86 15.43 -19.85
N ASP A 203 6.56 16.14 -18.77
CA ASP A 203 5.61 15.65 -17.76
C ASP A 203 4.18 15.59 -18.33
N GLU A 204 3.84 16.47 -19.27
CA GLU A 204 2.54 16.49 -19.96
C GLU A 204 2.32 15.21 -20.78
N GLU A 205 3.35 14.73 -21.50
CA GLU A 205 3.25 13.48 -22.26
C GLU A 205 3.04 12.27 -21.34
N LYS A 206 3.71 12.25 -20.18
CA LYS A 206 3.53 11.16 -19.20
C LYS A 206 2.12 11.20 -18.62
N LEU A 207 1.64 12.37 -18.19
CA LEU A 207 0.28 12.53 -17.66
C LEU A 207 -0.78 12.18 -18.70
N GLN A 208 -0.56 12.49 -19.98
CA GLN A 208 -1.48 12.11 -21.05
C GLN A 208 -1.65 10.59 -21.18
N ILE A 209 -0.59 9.80 -20.97
CA ILE A 209 -0.69 8.33 -20.98
C ILE A 209 -1.57 7.84 -19.82
N TRP A 210 -1.46 8.46 -18.64
CA TRP A 210 -2.33 8.17 -17.50
C TRP A 210 -3.79 8.48 -17.82
N ASP A 211 -4.07 9.70 -18.29
CA ASP A 211 -5.42 10.15 -18.63
C ASP A 211 -6.05 9.24 -19.69
N GLN A 212 -5.28 8.86 -20.72
CA GLN A 212 -5.74 7.93 -21.73
C GLN A 212 -6.05 6.56 -21.14
N TRP A 213 -5.17 6.00 -20.30
CA TRP A 213 -5.42 4.70 -19.68
C TRP A 213 -6.65 4.72 -18.77
N LEU A 214 -6.77 5.74 -17.91
CA LEU A 214 -7.95 5.92 -17.03
C LEU A 214 -9.23 6.01 -17.88
N THR A 215 -9.24 6.86 -18.89
CA THR A 215 -10.42 7.08 -19.77
C THR A 215 -10.81 5.83 -20.57
N THR A 216 -9.82 5.07 -21.06
CA THR A 216 -10.08 3.96 -22.00
C THR A 216 -10.23 2.60 -21.34
N VAL A 217 -9.64 2.40 -20.16
CA VAL A 217 -9.63 1.11 -19.46
C VAL A 217 -10.46 1.17 -18.19
N VAL A 218 -10.32 2.21 -17.37
CA VAL A 218 -10.89 2.26 -16.02
C VAL A 218 -12.30 2.85 -16.02
N ASP A 219 -12.50 4.02 -16.62
CA ASP A 219 -13.79 4.73 -16.63
C ASP A 219 -14.96 3.87 -17.16
N PRO A 220 -14.81 3.08 -18.24
CA PRO A 220 -15.89 2.20 -18.69
C PRO A 220 -16.27 1.15 -17.65
N LEU A 221 -15.29 0.61 -16.91
CA LEU A 221 -15.55 -0.39 -15.86
C LEU A 221 -16.26 0.24 -14.65
N VAL A 222 -15.95 1.49 -14.34
CA VAL A 222 -16.65 2.27 -13.30
C VAL A 222 -18.09 2.57 -13.74
N ALA A 223 -18.27 3.05 -14.97
CA ALA A 223 -19.59 3.36 -15.53
C ALA A 223 -20.51 2.12 -15.59
N ASP A 224 -19.95 0.95 -15.90
CA ASP A 224 -20.66 -0.33 -15.91
C ASP A 224 -20.87 -0.93 -14.49
N GLY A 225 -20.39 -0.26 -13.44
CA GLY A 225 -20.49 -0.74 -12.05
C GLY A 225 -19.65 -1.97 -11.75
N ARG A 226 -18.65 -2.29 -12.59
CA ARG A 226 -17.78 -3.46 -12.42
C ARG A 226 -16.68 -3.22 -11.39
N ILE A 227 -16.27 -1.97 -11.22
CA ILE A 227 -15.33 -1.52 -10.20
C ILE A 227 -15.83 -0.19 -9.61
N ARG A 228 -15.31 0.15 -8.43
CA ARG A 228 -15.51 1.46 -7.80
C ARG A 228 -14.19 1.92 -7.21
N TRP A 229 -13.96 3.23 -7.20
CA TRP A 229 -12.86 3.82 -6.43
C TRP A 229 -13.18 3.73 -4.93
N ALA A 230 -12.14 3.48 -4.15
CA ALA A 230 -12.18 3.47 -2.70
C ALA A 230 -10.76 3.70 -2.16
N THR A 231 -10.68 4.33 -0.99
CA THR A 231 -9.49 4.35 -0.13
C THR A 231 -9.28 2.97 0.49
N MET A 232 -8.10 2.74 1.09
CA MET A 232 -7.80 1.45 1.74
C MET A 232 -8.70 1.27 2.96
N SER A 233 -8.89 2.31 3.76
CA SER A 233 -9.83 2.29 4.89
C SER A 233 -11.28 2.02 4.45
N GLU A 234 -11.77 2.60 3.34
CA GLU A 234 -13.12 2.28 2.83
C GLU A 234 -13.26 0.82 2.35
N ILE A 235 -12.19 0.21 1.84
CA ILE A 235 -12.17 -1.21 1.50
C ILE A 235 -12.22 -2.06 2.78
N ALA A 236 -11.47 -1.68 3.81
CA ALA A 236 -11.49 -2.35 5.10
C ALA A 236 -12.87 -2.24 5.77
N ASP A 237 -13.50 -1.07 5.76
CA ASP A 237 -14.85 -0.86 6.29
C ASP A 237 -15.89 -1.71 5.55
N ALA A 238 -15.78 -1.80 4.21
CA ALA A 238 -16.64 -2.67 3.43
C ALA A 238 -16.42 -4.16 3.75
N PHE A 239 -15.18 -4.55 4.03
CA PHE A 239 -14.83 -5.92 4.42
C PHE A 239 -15.41 -6.26 5.80
N MET A 240 -15.25 -5.38 6.79
CA MET A 240 -15.84 -5.57 8.13
C MET A 240 -17.35 -5.73 8.05
N ALA A 241 -18.04 -4.85 7.31
CA ALA A 241 -19.49 -4.92 7.14
C ALA A 241 -19.97 -6.18 6.39
N TRP A 242 -19.09 -6.85 5.65
CA TRP A 242 -19.38 -8.11 4.95
C TRP A 242 -19.10 -9.34 5.81
N GLU A 243 -18.13 -9.25 6.71
CA GLU A 243 -17.67 -10.34 7.58
C GLU A 243 -18.59 -10.57 8.79
N GLU A 244 -19.28 -9.51 9.24
CA GLU A 244 -20.37 -9.55 10.23
C GLU A 244 -21.65 -10.24 9.72
#